data_AF-A0AAV5NKZ4-F1
#
_entry.id   AF-A0AAV5NKZ4-F1
#
_cell.length_a   1.000
_cell.length_b   1.000
_cell.length_c   1.000
_cell.angle_alpha   90.00
_cell.angle_beta   90.00
_cell.angle_gamma   90.00
#
_symmetry.space_group_name_H-M   'P 1'
#
loop_
_entity.id
_entity.type
_entity.pdbx_description
1 polymer ?
#
loop_
_entity_poly.entity_id
_entity_poly.type
_entity_poly.pdbx_seq_one_letter_code
_entity_poly.pdbx_strand_id
1 'polypeptide(L)' 'MARLFLRLESTRDHQILIEEFEPEDTYMGYLKLSDVIRHLQAANKSNPIERWTWRFDY' A
#
# COMPACT_ATOMS: atom_id res chain seq x y z
N MET A 1 -9.44 13.33 -0.03
CA MET A 1 -8.37 12.59 -0.71
C MET A 1 -7.63 11.64 0.25
N ALA A 2 -7.79 10.33 0.06
CA ALA A 2 -7.04 9.31 0.80
C ALA A 2 -5.84 8.82 -0.03
N ARG A 3 -4.73 8.50 0.66
CA ARG A 3 -3.47 8.07 0.01
C ARG A 3 -2.96 6.76 0.60
N LEU A 4 -2.46 5.90 -0.28
CA LEU A 4 -1.83 4.65 0.08
C LEU A 4 -0.35 4.66 -0.28
N PHE A 5 0.49 4.33 0.70
CA PHE A 5 1.92 4.22 0.55
C PHE A 5 2.43 2.82 0.90
N LEU A 6 3.47 2.38 0.20
CA LEU A 6 4.40 1.36 0.68
C LEU A 6 5.57 2.05 1.38
N ARG A 7 5.83 1.68 2.64
CA ARG A 7 6.94 2.21 3.44
C ARG A 7 7.87 1.10 3.88
N LEU A 8 9.17 1.26 3.68
CA LEU A 8 10.15 0.27 4.11
C LEU A 8 10.14 0.13 5.65
N GLU A 9 10.23 -1.09 6.16
CA GLU A 9 10.19 -1.37 7.59
C GLU A 9 11.47 -0.89 8.29
N SER A 10 12.61 -0.97 7.60
CA SER A 10 13.93 -0.60 8.13
C SER A 10 14.17 0.91 8.20
N THR A 11 13.46 1.72 7.41
CA THR A 11 13.58 3.18 7.41
C THR A 11 12.26 3.85 7.06
N ARG A 12 11.87 4.83 7.91
CA ARG A 12 10.63 5.58 7.73
C ARG A 12 10.69 6.60 6.60
N ASP A 13 11.89 6.94 6.15
CA ASP A 13 12.11 7.97 5.12
C ASP A 13 11.86 7.42 3.71
N HIS A 14 11.87 6.09 3.55
CA HIS A 14 11.60 5.43 2.28
C HIS A 14 10.13 5.03 2.19
N GLN A 15 9.36 5.86 1.49
CA GLN A 15 7.96 5.59 1.16
C GLN A 15 7.68 5.85 -0.32
N ILE A 16 6.85 5.01 -0.92
CA ILE A 16 6.44 5.07 -2.32
C ILE A 16 4.92 5.24 -2.33
N LEU A 17 4.42 6.29 -2.98
CA LEU A 17 3.00 6.47 -3.23
C LEU A 17 2.54 5.40 -4.23
N ILE A 18 1.54 4.63 -3.85
CA ILE A 18 0.93 3.61 -4.70
C ILE A 18 -0.28 4.17 -5.40
N GLU A 19 -1.15 4.85 -4.63
CA GLU A 19 -2.41 5.36 -5.16
C GLU A 19 -2.94 6.52 -4.32
N GLU A 20 -3.63 7.43 -4.99
CA GLU A 20 -4.36 8.56 -4.43
C GLU A 20 -5.79 8.48 -4.97
N PHE A 21 -6.78 8.51 -4.09
CA PHE A 21 -8.18 8.36 -4.48
C PHE A 21 -9.10 9.28 -3.66
N GLU A 22 -10.20 9.70 -4.28
CA GLU A 22 -11.23 10.44 -3.56
C GLU A 22 -12.16 9.47 -2.81
N PRO A 23 -12.61 9.82 -1.59
CA PRO A 23 -13.52 8.97 -0.81
C PRO A 23 -14.85 8.67 -1.49
N GLU A 24 -15.19 9.34 -2.58
CA GLU A 24 -16.45 9.23 -3.31
C GLU A 24 -16.39 8.13 -4.40
N ASP A 25 -15.20 7.71 -4.85
CA ASP A 25 -14.98 6.65 -5.85
C ASP A 25 -15.00 5.22 -5.25
N THR A 26 -15.52 5.09 -4.03
CA THR A 26 -15.04 4.14 -3.01
C THR A 26 -15.44 2.68 -3.16
N TYR A 27 -16.46 2.29 -3.92
CA TYR A 27 -16.89 0.88 -3.84
C TYR A 27 -16.11 -0.07 -4.76
N MET A 28 -15.89 0.31 -6.03
CA MET A 28 -15.22 -0.54 -7.01
C MET A 28 -13.69 -0.40 -6.99
N GLY A 29 -13.17 0.77 -6.63
CA GLY A 29 -11.73 0.98 -6.46
C GLY A 29 -11.16 0.19 -5.28
N TYR A 30 -11.89 0.15 -4.16
CA TYR A 30 -11.45 -0.50 -2.92
C TYR A 30 -11.32 -2.02 -3.03
N LEU A 31 -12.23 -2.67 -3.77
CA LEU A 31 -12.15 -4.10 -4.07
C LEU A 31 -10.86 -4.44 -4.84
N LYS A 32 -10.55 -3.68 -5.90
CA LYS A 32 -9.32 -3.88 -6.69
C LYS A 32 -8.05 -3.59 -5.89
N LEU A 33 -8.06 -2.51 -5.11
CA LEU A 33 -6.94 -2.16 -4.21
C LEU A 33 -6.68 -3.25 -3.17
N SER A 34 -7.72 -3.86 -2.61
CA SER A 34 -7.57 -4.93 -1.61
C SER A 34 -6.87 -6.16 -2.18
N ASP A 35 -7.15 -6.53 -3.43
CA ASP A 35 -6.49 -7.65 -4.10
C ASP A 35 -5.04 -7.33 -4.47
N VAL A 36 -4.76 -6.10 -4.90
CA VAL A 36 -3.41 -5.61 -5.18
C VAL A 36 -2.57 -5.59 -3.89
N ILE A 37 -3.11 -5.04 -2.80
CA ILE A 37 -2.47 -5.05 -1.47
C ILE A 37 -2.17 -6.48 -1.04
N ARG A 38 -3.12 -7.42 -1.20
CA ARG A 38 -2.95 -8.82 -0.81
C ARG A 38 -1.83 -9.51 -1.60
N HIS A 39 -1.77 -9.31 -2.93
CA HIS A 39 -0.69 -9.85 -3.77
C HIS A 39 0.68 -9.28 -3.37
N LEU A 40 0.75 -7.97 -3.15
CA LEU A 40 1.97 -7.29 -2.75
C LEU A 40 2.42 -7.70 -1.34
N GLN A 41 1.49 -7.92 -0.40
CA GLN A 41 1.80 -8.48 0.92
C GLN A 41 2.37 -9.90 0.83
N ALA A 42 1.84 -10.75 -0.06
CA ALA A 42 2.35 -12.09 -0.27
C ALA A 42 3.78 -12.07 -0.83
N ALA A 43 4.02 -11.25 -1.86
CA ALA A 43 5.35 -11.07 -2.44
C ALA A 43 6.36 -10.49 -1.42
N ASN A 44 5.92 -9.55 -0.60
CA ASN A 44 6.75 -8.93 0.43
C ASN A 44 7.11 -9.90 1.57
N LYS A 45 6.21 -10.80 1.97
CA LYS A 45 6.53 -11.86 2.97
C LYS A 45 7.60 -12.83 2.48
N SER A 46 7.66 -13.07 1.17
CA SER A 46 8.71 -13.91 0.57
C SER A 46 10.03 -13.18 0.35
N ASN A 47 10.11 -11.86 0.56
CA ASN A 47 11.35 -11.09 0.40
C ASN A 47 12.16 -11.05 1.72
N PRO A 48 13.35 -11.67 1.77
CA PRO A 48 14.18 -11.69 2.97
C PRO A 48 15.05 -10.43 3.15
N ILE A 49 15.14 -9.56 2.13
CA ILE A 49 16.08 -8.43 2.10
C ILE A 49 15.38 -7.12 2.49
N GLU A 50 14.19 -6.88 1.92
CA GLU A 50 13.44 -5.64 2.12
C GLU A 50 11.98 -5.94 2.44
N ARG A 51 11.58 -5.64 3.69
CA ARG A 51 10.19 -5.71 4.13
C ARG A 51 9.53 -4.35 4.04
N TRP A 52 8.43 -4.29 3.33
CA TRP A 52 7.60 -3.09 3.18
C TRP A 52 6.32 -3.20 4.05
N THR A 53 5.81 -2.06 4.48
CA THR A 53 4.62 -1.93 5.32
C THR A 53 3.67 -0.93 4.70
N TRP A 54 2.36 -1.14 4.87
CA TRP A 54 1.35 -0.25 4.31
C TRP A 54 1.09 0.92 5.23
N ARG A 55 0.99 2.12 4.65
CA ARG A 55 0.59 3.34 5.34
C ARG A 55 -0.56 3.99 4.60
N PHE A 56 -1.64 4.24 5.32
CA PHE A 56 -2.79 5.00 4.84
C PHE A 56 -2.78 6.37 5.51
N ASP A 57 -2.82 7.43 4.69
CA ASP A 57 -3.06 8.79 5.16
C ASP A 57 -4.44 9.25 4.66
N TYR A 58 -5.27 9.74 5.57
CA TYR A 58 -6.63 10.26 5.33
C TYR A 58 -6.65 11.78 5.33
#